data_AF-A0A2T4S5I2-F1
#
_entry.id   AF-A0A2T4S5I2-F1
#
_cell.length_a   1.000
_cell.length_b   1.000
_cell.length_c   1.000
_cell.angle_alpha   90.00
_cell.angle_beta   90.00
_cell.angle_gamma   90.00
#
_symmetry.space_group_name_H-M   'P 1'
#
loop_
_entity.id
_entity.type
_entity.pdbx_description
1 polymer ?
#
loop_
_entity_poly.entity_id
_entity_poly.type
_entity_poly.pdbx_seq_one_letter_code
_entity_poly.pdbx_strand_id
1 'polypeptide(L)'
;LYDTCKTLESIGVDALVIRHPQNDYYKELEGLNIPVINGGDGSGQHPTQSLLDIMTIYEEYKKFKGLNVLICGDIKNSRVARSNYQALTALGANVKFAAPDEWVDDTLDAPYVKIDDVIEETDIVMLLRVQHERHDGELNFDPHEYHEKYGLTKERYNRMKPNAIVMHTAPM
;
A
#
# COMPACT_ATOMS: atom_id res chain seq x y z
N LEU A 1 -22.48 13.12 -2.17
CA LEU A 1 -22.18 11.96 -1.30
C LEU A 1 -22.88 12.09 0.06
N TYR A 2 -22.76 13.23 0.74
CA TYR A 2 -23.37 13.48 2.06
C TYR A 2 -24.86 13.12 2.13
N ASP A 3 -25.71 13.66 1.26
CA ASP A 3 -27.16 13.41 1.31
C ASP A 3 -27.53 11.92 1.15
N THR A 4 -26.78 11.19 0.34
CA THR A 4 -26.93 9.73 0.21
C THR A 4 -26.64 9.03 1.54
N CYS A 5 -25.53 9.39 2.18
CA CYS A 5 -25.16 8.81 3.49
C CYS A 5 -26.18 9.19 4.58
N LYS A 6 -26.65 10.43 4.59
CA LYS A 6 -27.67 10.92 5.52
C LYS A 6 -29.02 10.24 5.31
N THR A 7 -29.36 9.94 4.06
CA THR A 7 -30.56 9.17 3.71
C THR A 7 -30.45 7.75 4.25
N LEU A 8 -29.31 7.07 4.06
CA LEU A 8 -29.05 5.73 4.59
C LEU A 8 -29.13 5.70 6.12
N GLU A 9 -28.53 6.68 6.80
CA GLU A 9 -28.67 6.85 8.26
C GLU A 9 -30.16 7.01 8.66
N SER A 10 -30.91 7.85 7.95
CA SER A 10 -32.31 8.15 8.27
C SER A 10 -33.25 6.94 8.09
N ILE A 11 -32.90 5.99 7.22
CA ILE A 11 -33.67 4.75 7.03
C ILE A 11 -33.22 3.61 7.97
N GLY A 12 -32.31 3.89 8.91
CA GLY A 12 -31.91 2.94 9.95
C GLY A 12 -30.67 2.09 9.63
N VAL A 13 -29.78 2.55 8.74
CA VAL A 13 -28.48 1.89 8.55
C VAL A 13 -27.54 2.23 9.72
N ASP A 14 -26.94 1.21 10.34
CA ASP A 14 -26.08 1.37 11.52
C ASP A 14 -24.60 1.68 11.20
N ALA A 15 -24.13 1.41 9.98
CA ALA A 15 -22.76 1.66 9.56
C ALA A 15 -22.64 1.75 8.03
N LEU A 16 -21.68 2.55 7.56
CA LEU A 16 -21.40 2.69 6.13
C LEU A 16 -20.01 2.16 5.79
N VAL A 17 -19.92 1.32 4.77
CA VAL A 17 -18.64 0.93 4.15
C VAL A 17 -18.57 1.59 2.79
N ILE A 18 -17.63 2.51 2.59
CA ILE A 18 -17.60 3.36 1.39
C ILE A 18 -16.25 3.22 0.69
N ARG A 19 -16.29 2.98 -0.62
CA ARG A 19 -15.14 3.13 -1.52
C ARG A 19 -15.52 4.20 -2.55
N HIS A 20 -14.70 5.24 -2.66
CA HIS A 20 -15.03 6.41 -3.47
C HIS A 20 -13.78 6.96 -4.18
N PRO A 21 -13.88 7.50 -5.41
CA PRO A 21 -12.70 7.96 -6.16
C PRO A 21 -12.08 9.25 -5.63
N GLN A 22 -12.83 10.07 -4.90
CA GLN A 22 -12.33 11.31 -4.32
C GLN A 22 -11.46 11.04 -3.08
N ASN A 23 -10.25 11.60 -3.04
CA ASN A 23 -9.39 11.59 -1.86
C ASN A 23 -10.06 12.35 -0.71
N ASP A 24 -9.92 11.83 0.51
CA ASP A 24 -10.47 12.44 1.73
C ASP A 24 -11.99 12.71 1.69
N TYR A 25 -12.77 11.96 0.90
CA TYR A 25 -14.24 12.13 0.80
C TYR A 25 -14.94 12.10 2.16
N TYR A 26 -14.35 11.39 3.14
CA TYR A 26 -14.89 11.19 4.47
C TYR A 26 -14.89 12.49 5.31
N LYS A 27 -14.10 13.51 4.95
CA LYS A 27 -14.15 14.85 5.60
C LYS A 27 -15.51 15.52 5.38
N GLU A 28 -16.16 15.27 4.25
CA GLU A 28 -17.53 15.77 3.99
C GLU A 28 -18.59 15.03 4.80
N LEU A 29 -18.23 13.91 5.44
CA LEU A 29 -19.14 13.02 6.17
C LEU A 29 -19.08 13.19 7.70
N GLU A 30 -18.33 14.17 8.21
CA GLU A 30 -18.20 14.44 9.65
C GLU A 30 -19.53 14.75 10.36
N GLY A 31 -20.59 15.11 9.61
CA GLY A 31 -21.93 15.37 10.14
C GLY A 31 -22.86 14.14 10.30
N LEU A 32 -22.37 12.92 10.04
CA LEU A 32 -23.11 11.69 10.26
C LEU A 32 -22.98 11.20 11.71
N ASN A 33 -24.02 10.56 12.27
CA ASN A 33 -23.97 9.98 13.61
C ASN A 33 -23.69 8.48 13.61
N ILE A 34 -23.46 7.87 12.44
CA ILE A 34 -23.13 6.46 12.27
C ILE A 34 -21.68 6.29 11.81
N PRO A 35 -20.99 5.21 12.21
CA PRO A 35 -19.62 4.95 11.81
C PRO A 35 -19.47 4.82 10.28
N VAL A 36 -18.41 5.43 9.76
CA VAL A 36 -17.98 5.31 8.36
C VAL A 36 -16.67 4.54 8.30
N ILE A 37 -16.69 3.41 7.60
CA ILE A 37 -15.54 2.54 7.35
C ILE A 37 -15.03 2.82 5.95
N ASN A 38 -13.81 3.36 5.86
CA ASN A 38 -13.18 3.65 4.58
C ASN A 38 -12.70 2.37 3.90
N GLY A 39 -13.43 1.92 2.87
CA GLY A 39 -13.04 0.86 1.93
C GLY A 39 -12.06 1.32 0.84
N GLY A 40 -11.64 2.58 0.91
CA GLY A 40 -10.57 3.19 0.14
C GLY A 40 -11.01 4.46 -0.59
N ASP A 41 -10.25 5.54 -0.44
CA ASP A 41 -10.47 6.86 -1.06
C ASP A 41 -9.40 7.14 -2.12
N GLY A 42 -9.80 7.25 -3.38
CA GLY A 42 -8.92 7.57 -4.53
C GLY A 42 -7.52 6.94 -4.47
N SER A 43 -6.49 7.77 -4.27
CA SER A 43 -5.08 7.44 -4.00
C SER A 43 -4.64 7.78 -2.56
N GLY A 44 -5.57 8.14 -1.68
CA GLY A 44 -5.33 8.48 -0.27
C GLY A 44 -5.03 7.24 0.58
N GLN A 45 -6.05 6.67 1.23
CA GLN A 45 -5.89 5.62 2.24
C GLN A 45 -6.65 4.33 1.88
N HIS A 46 -6.18 3.20 2.43
CA HIS A 46 -6.91 1.93 2.43
C HIS A 46 -6.71 1.19 3.76
N PRO A 47 -7.36 1.66 4.85
CA PRO A 47 -7.02 1.22 6.20
C PRO A 47 -7.25 -0.28 6.43
N THR A 48 -8.31 -0.85 5.86
CA THR A 48 -8.59 -2.29 6.02
C THR A 48 -7.54 -3.19 5.36
N GLN A 49 -6.98 -2.77 4.22
CA GLN A 49 -5.89 -3.50 3.59
C GLN A 49 -4.64 -3.46 4.49
N SER A 50 -4.31 -2.27 4.99
CA SER A 50 -3.15 -2.11 5.89
C SER A 50 -3.30 -2.93 7.18
N LEU A 51 -4.51 -2.99 7.76
CA LEU A 51 -4.78 -3.82 8.93
C LEU A 51 -4.57 -5.31 8.67
N LEU A 52 -5.00 -5.82 7.50
CA LEU A 52 -4.77 -7.21 7.10
C LEU A 52 -3.27 -7.49 6.88
N ASP A 53 -2.55 -6.55 6.26
CA ASP A 53 -1.12 -6.68 6.03
C ASP A 53 -0.36 -6.73 7.37
N ILE A 54 -0.70 -5.84 8.31
CA ILE A 54 -0.18 -5.81 9.68
C ILE A 54 -0.50 -7.11 10.42
N MET A 55 -1.74 -7.61 10.31
CA MET A 55 -2.13 -8.90 10.91
C MET A 55 -1.26 -10.04 10.38
N THR A 56 -1.04 -10.10 9.06
CA THR A 56 -0.24 -11.14 8.42
C THR A 56 1.22 -11.09 8.91
N ILE A 57 1.82 -9.90 8.94
CA ILE A 57 3.18 -9.70 9.48
C ILE A 57 3.25 -10.10 10.97
N TYR A 58 2.23 -9.75 11.76
CA TYR A 58 2.20 -10.12 13.17
C TYR A 58 2.04 -11.62 13.37
N GLU A 59 1.25 -12.30 12.54
CA GLU A 59 1.08 -13.74 12.62
C GLU A 59 2.40 -14.48 12.35
N GLU A 60 3.19 -14.00 11.39
CA GLU A 60 4.48 -14.55 11.02
C GLU A 60 5.57 -14.26 12.05
N TYR A 61 5.74 -12.98 12.44
CA TYR A 61 6.91 -12.55 13.22
C TYR A 61 6.62 -12.26 14.69
N LYS A 62 5.35 -12.11 15.08
CA LYS A 62 4.89 -11.71 16.44
C LYS A 62 5.44 -10.37 16.93
N LYS A 63 6.01 -9.56 16.02
CA LYS A 63 6.62 -8.26 16.29
C LYS A 63 6.67 -7.42 15.01
N PHE A 64 6.94 -6.13 15.16
CA PHE A 64 7.22 -5.21 14.05
C PHE A 64 8.57 -4.52 14.19
N LYS A 65 8.94 -4.17 15.43
CA LYS A 65 10.16 -3.41 15.72
C LYS A 65 11.40 -4.09 15.12
N GLY A 66 12.11 -3.34 14.28
CA GLY A 66 13.36 -3.76 13.63
C GLY A 66 13.18 -4.72 12.45
N LEU A 67 11.95 -5.01 12.00
CA LEU A 67 11.74 -5.72 10.74
C LEU A 67 12.08 -4.82 9.56
N ASN A 68 12.79 -5.36 8.57
CA ASN A 68 13.10 -4.66 7.33
C ASN A 68 12.02 -4.97 6.28
N VAL A 69 11.28 -3.93 5.88
CA VAL A 69 10.18 -4.04 4.91
C VAL A 69 10.57 -3.28 3.64
N LEU A 70 10.53 -3.97 2.51
CA LEU A 70 10.72 -3.38 1.19
C LEU A 70 9.39 -3.34 0.45
N ILE A 71 8.94 -2.15 0.07
CA ILE A 71 7.72 -1.97 -0.74
C ILE A 71 8.13 -1.60 -2.17
N CYS A 72 7.72 -2.41 -3.16
CA CYS A 72 8.15 -2.27 -4.56
C CYS A 72 6.99 -1.89 -5.49
N GLY A 73 7.18 -0.83 -6.29
CA GLY A 73 6.32 -0.48 -7.41
C GLY A 73 5.84 0.97 -7.42
N ASP A 74 4.61 1.21 -7.87
CA ASP A 74 4.06 2.57 -8.00
C ASP A 74 3.69 3.17 -6.64
N ILE A 75 4.66 3.80 -5.96
CA ILE A 75 4.47 4.34 -4.60
C ILE A 75 3.56 5.56 -4.63
N LYS A 76 3.82 6.51 -5.54
CA LYS A 76 3.09 7.77 -5.69
C LYS A 76 1.59 7.59 -5.83
N ASN A 77 1.14 6.57 -6.57
CA ASN A 77 -0.29 6.33 -6.78
C ASN A 77 -0.89 5.26 -5.85
N SER A 78 -0.12 4.70 -4.92
CA SER A 78 -0.54 3.61 -4.05
C SER A 78 -0.98 4.06 -2.67
N ARG A 79 -2.32 4.07 -2.49
CA ARG A 79 -2.94 4.19 -1.16
C ARG A 79 -2.52 3.10 -0.18
N VAL A 80 -2.19 1.91 -0.68
CA VAL A 80 -1.69 0.79 0.13
C VAL A 80 -0.29 1.10 0.65
N ALA A 81 0.61 1.58 -0.21
CA ALA A 81 1.96 1.94 0.18
C ALA A 81 1.95 3.05 1.23
N ARG A 82 1.11 4.08 1.04
CA ARG A 82 0.92 5.18 1.99
C ARG A 82 0.43 4.70 3.36
N SER A 83 -0.66 3.91 3.40
CA SER A 83 -1.20 3.38 4.66
C SER A 83 -0.19 2.48 5.37
N ASN A 84 0.47 1.57 4.64
CA ASN A 84 1.45 0.66 5.21
C ASN A 84 2.71 1.37 5.71
N TYR A 85 3.24 2.34 4.97
CA TYR A 85 4.38 3.14 5.42
C TYR A 85 4.09 3.83 6.75
N GLN A 86 2.93 4.50 6.86
CA GLN A 86 2.54 5.20 8.09
C GLN A 86 2.43 4.22 9.27
N ALA A 87 1.72 3.11 9.08
CA ALA A 87 1.49 2.15 10.16
C ALA A 87 2.75 1.37 10.55
N LEU A 88 3.52 0.85 9.59
CA LEU A 88 4.72 0.05 9.85
C LEU A 88 5.84 0.88 10.48
N THR A 89 6.04 2.12 10.02
CA THR A 89 7.00 3.05 10.62
C THR A 89 6.60 3.37 12.06
N ALA A 90 5.32 3.64 12.33
CA ALA A 90 4.82 3.86 13.68
C ALA A 90 4.98 2.64 14.60
N LEU A 91 4.91 1.43 14.05
CA LEU A 91 5.14 0.16 14.75
C LEU A 91 6.64 -0.18 14.91
N GLY A 92 7.54 0.64 14.36
CA GLY A 92 9.00 0.53 14.51
C GLY A 92 9.70 -0.37 13.49
N ALA A 93 9.05 -0.69 12.37
CA ALA A 93 9.69 -1.36 11.24
C ALA A 93 10.56 -0.36 10.43
N ASN A 94 11.57 -0.89 9.76
CA ASN A 94 12.44 -0.13 8.85
C ASN A 94 11.87 -0.27 7.42
N VAL A 95 11.10 0.72 6.98
CA VAL A 95 10.48 0.72 5.65
C VAL A 95 11.44 1.33 4.62
N LYS A 96 11.62 0.64 3.48
CA LYS A 96 12.33 1.13 2.30
C LYS A 96 11.43 0.98 1.07
N PHE A 97 11.67 1.80 0.05
CA PHE A 97 10.96 1.74 -1.23
C PHE A 97 11.89 1.33 -2.37
N ALA A 98 11.33 0.62 -3.36
CA ALA A 98 11.97 0.41 -4.65
C ALA A 98 10.95 0.75 -5.76
N ALA A 99 11.24 1.77 -6.56
CA ALA A 99 10.33 2.26 -7.58
C ALA A 99 11.10 2.88 -8.74
N PRO A 100 10.52 2.93 -9.95
CA PRO A 100 10.95 3.87 -10.99
C PRO A 100 10.96 5.31 -10.47
N ASP A 101 11.90 6.14 -10.95
CA ASP A 101 12.06 7.54 -10.54
C ASP A 101 10.75 8.34 -10.65
N GLU A 102 9.95 8.06 -11.68
CA GLU A 102 8.68 8.73 -11.94
C GLU A 102 7.55 8.38 -10.94
N TRP A 103 7.72 7.29 -10.18
CA TRP A 103 6.74 6.78 -9.22
C TRP A 103 7.16 7.01 -7.77
N VAL A 104 8.23 7.80 -7.56
CA VAL A 104 8.66 8.28 -6.26
C VAL A 104 7.59 9.21 -5.67
N ASP A 105 7.35 9.07 -4.36
CA ASP A 105 6.48 9.93 -3.58
C ASP A 105 7.30 10.72 -2.56
N ASP A 106 7.61 11.97 -2.89
CA ASP A 106 8.42 12.87 -2.04
C ASP A 106 7.73 13.21 -0.71
N THR A 107 6.46 12.84 -0.52
CA THR A 107 5.74 13.07 0.74
C THR A 107 6.01 11.99 1.79
N LEU A 108 6.66 10.88 1.41
CA LEU A 108 6.99 9.77 2.30
C LEU A 108 8.48 9.79 2.64
N ASP A 109 8.81 10.02 3.91
CA ASP A 109 10.19 10.05 4.39
C ASP A 109 10.72 8.63 4.63
N ALA A 110 11.10 7.95 3.53
CA ALA A 110 11.76 6.65 3.56
C ALA A 110 12.82 6.57 2.46
N PRO A 111 13.89 5.76 2.66
CA PRO A 111 14.90 5.57 1.63
C PRO A 111 14.34 4.85 0.40
N TYR A 112 14.62 5.39 -0.78
CA TYR A 112 14.48 4.69 -2.07
C TYR A 112 15.78 3.97 -2.40
N VAL A 113 15.70 2.67 -2.66
CA VAL A 113 16.86 1.77 -2.83
C VAL A 113 16.65 0.84 -4.01
N LYS A 114 17.74 0.23 -4.50
CA LYS A 114 17.65 -0.88 -5.45
C LYS A 114 17.33 -2.16 -4.70
N ILE A 115 16.43 -2.97 -5.26
CA ILE A 115 16.04 -4.26 -4.67
C ILE A 115 17.26 -5.13 -4.41
N ASP A 116 18.17 -5.21 -5.38
CA ASP A 116 19.34 -6.09 -5.32
C ASP A 116 20.35 -5.72 -4.22
N ASP A 117 20.34 -4.47 -3.75
CA ASP A 117 21.23 -4.00 -2.69
C ASP A 117 20.73 -4.40 -1.29
N VAL A 118 19.44 -4.74 -1.14
CA VAL A 118 18.80 -4.95 0.17
C VAL A 118 18.02 -6.27 0.29
N ILE A 119 17.86 -7.04 -0.79
CA ILE A 119 16.99 -8.22 -0.79
C ILE A 119 17.43 -9.30 0.22
N GLU A 120 18.72 -9.43 0.47
CA GLU A 120 19.30 -10.40 1.41
C GLU A 120 19.10 -10.02 2.89
N GLU A 121 18.87 -8.73 3.16
CA GLU A 121 18.62 -8.20 4.51
C GLU A 121 17.13 -7.89 4.77
N THR A 122 16.27 -8.06 3.78
CA THR A 122 14.82 -7.79 3.87
C THR A 122 14.08 -8.95 4.53
N ASP A 123 13.17 -8.64 5.46
CA ASP A 123 12.28 -9.64 6.08
C ASP A 123 10.97 -9.75 5.29
N ILE A 124 10.43 -8.63 4.81
CA ILE A 124 9.16 -8.61 4.08
C ILE A 124 9.32 -7.86 2.76
N VAL A 125 9.02 -8.53 1.64
CA VAL A 125 8.92 -7.90 0.32
C VAL A 125 7.45 -7.72 -0.04
N MET A 126 6.97 -6.48 -0.02
CA MET A 126 5.62 -6.12 -0.42
C MET A 126 5.61 -5.61 -1.85
N LEU A 127 4.99 -6.36 -2.75
CA LEU A 127 4.86 -5.99 -4.14
C LEU A 127 3.55 -5.21 -4.37
N LEU A 128 3.59 -4.21 -5.25
CA LEU A 128 2.44 -3.44 -5.69
C LEU A 128 2.13 -3.74 -7.15
N ARG A 129 0.84 -3.76 -7.49
CA ARG A 129 0.39 -3.80 -8.88
C ARG A 129 0.75 -2.50 -9.59
N VAL A 130 1.25 -2.60 -10.81
CA VAL A 130 1.40 -1.47 -11.72
C VAL A 130 0.01 -0.97 -12.14
N GLN A 131 -0.28 0.31 -11.88
CA GLN A 131 -1.59 0.91 -12.18
C GLN A 131 -1.60 1.54 -13.57
N HIS A 132 -1.58 0.70 -14.61
CA HIS A 132 -1.65 1.10 -16.01
C HIS A 132 -2.77 2.12 -16.30
N GLU A 133 -3.89 2.00 -15.61
CA GLU A 133 -5.05 2.89 -15.80
C GLU A 133 -4.87 4.31 -15.23
N ARG A 134 -3.80 4.58 -14.49
CA ARG A 134 -3.50 5.89 -13.88
C ARG A 134 -2.33 6.62 -14.53
N HIS A 135 -1.68 5.99 -15.51
CA HIS A 135 -0.63 6.60 -16.29
C HIS A 135 -1.26 7.22 -17.54
N ASP A 136 -1.43 8.54 -17.52
CA ASP A 136 -1.97 9.32 -18.65
C ASP A 136 -1.04 9.20 -19.87
N GLY A 137 -1.24 8.17 -20.69
CA GLY A 137 -0.91 8.09 -22.12
C GLY A 137 0.53 8.23 -22.60
N GLU A 138 1.49 8.68 -21.78
CA GLU A 138 2.82 9.11 -22.26
C GLU A 138 3.99 8.22 -21.83
N LEU A 139 3.74 7.18 -21.03
CA LEU A 139 4.79 6.26 -20.60
C LEU A 139 4.96 5.11 -21.59
N ASN A 140 6.13 5.04 -22.23
CA ASN A 140 6.66 3.82 -22.86
C ASN A 140 6.95 2.78 -21.78
N PHE A 141 5.89 2.26 -21.15
CA PHE A 141 6.00 1.23 -20.13
C PHE A 141 6.25 -0.12 -20.80
N ASP A 142 7.45 -0.67 -20.61
CA ASP A 142 7.75 -2.05 -20.96
C ASP A 142 7.60 -2.95 -19.72
N PRO A 143 6.60 -3.85 -19.69
CA PRO A 143 6.42 -4.79 -18.58
C PRO A 143 7.64 -5.69 -18.32
N HIS A 144 8.41 -6.04 -19.35
CA HIS A 144 9.60 -6.87 -19.20
C HIS A 144 10.72 -6.10 -18.52
N GLU A 145 11.00 -4.89 -18.98
CA GLU A 145 12.01 -4.01 -18.38
C GLU A 145 11.64 -3.68 -16.93
N TYR A 146 10.36 -3.43 -16.66
CA TYR A 146 9.87 -3.23 -15.31
C TYR A 146 10.08 -4.46 -14.43
N HIS A 147 9.75 -5.66 -14.93
CA HIS A 147 9.94 -6.90 -14.17
C HIS A 147 11.43 -7.14 -13.84
N GLU A 148 12.33 -6.90 -14.79
CA GLU A 148 13.77 -7.05 -14.57
C GLU A 148 14.30 -6.04 -13.54
N LYS A 149 13.89 -4.77 -13.62
CA LYS A 149 14.42 -3.72 -12.74
C LYS A 149 13.76 -3.68 -11.36
N TYR A 150 12.43 -3.83 -11.29
CA TYR A 150 11.63 -3.57 -10.09
C TYR A 150 10.73 -4.74 -9.67
N GLY A 151 10.69 -5.83 -10.44
CA GLY A 151 9.94 -7.04 -10.10
C GLY A 151 10.70 -7.99 -9.17
N LEU A 152 9.96 -8.87 -8.51
CA LEU A 152 10.57 -10.00 -7.80
C LEU A 152 10.85 -11.14 -8.78
N THR A 153 12.07 -11.19 -9.31
CA THR A 153 12.53 -12.27 -10.20
C THR A 153 12.81 -13.54 -9.39
N LYS A 154 12.92 -14.68 -10.07
CA LYS A 154 13.32 -15.95 -9.44
C LYS A 154 14.70 -15.86 -8.77
N GLU A 155 15.62 -15.12 -9.37
CA GLU A 155 16.95 -14.87 -8.81
C GLU A 155 16.86 -14.10 -7.49
N ARG A 156 16.09 -13.01 -7.46
CA ARG A 156 15.86 -12.21 -6.24
C ARG A 156 15.17 -13.03 -5.15
N TYR A 157 14.15 -13.80 -5.52
CA TYR A 157 13.45 -14.69 -4.59
C TYR A 157 14.42 -15.69 -3.91
N ASN A 158 15.33 -16.29 -4.67
CA ASN A 158 16.30 -17.25 -4.15
C ASN A 158 17.37 -16.61 -3.22
N ARG A 159 17.52 -15.29 -3.23
CA ARG A 159 18.45 -14.52 -2.38
C ARG A 159 17.78 -14.02 -1.08
N MET A 160 16.46 -14.15 -0.95
CA MET A 160 15.76 -13.72 0.25
C MET A 160 16.19 -14.52 1.49
N LYS A 161 16.02 -13.93 2.68
CA LYS A 161 16.25 -14.68 3.92
C LYS A 161 15.37 -15.93 3.98
N PRO A 162 15.82 -17.01 4.65
CA PRO A 162 15.02 -18.23 4.79
C PRO A 162 13.64 -18.02 5.44
N ASN A 163 13.50 -16.98 6.27
CA ASN A 163 12.26 -16.63 6.98
C ASN A 163 11.60 -15.35 6.44
N ALA A 164 12.02 -14.86 5.27
CA ALA A 164 11.39 -13.71 4.64
C ALA A 164 10.08 -14.12 3.97
N ILE A 165 9.10 -13.22 3.96
CA ILE A 165 7.82 -13.42 3.29
C ILE A 165 7.64 -12.45 2.12
N VAL A 166 6.86 -12.90 1.13
CA VAL A 166 6.41 -12.07 0.01
C VAL A 166 4.93 -11.76 0.21
N MET A 167 4.56 -10.50 0.07
CA MET A 167 3.17 -10.04 0.16
C MET A 167 2.79 -9.26 -1.09
N HIS A 168 1.51 -9.32 -1.47
CA HIS A 168 0.94 -8.50 -2.53
C HIS A 168 -0.56 -8.31 -2.26
N THR A 169 -1.09 -7.10 -2.43
CA THR A 169 -2.48 -6.76 -2.04
C THR A 169 -3.54 -7.17 -3.07
N ALA A 170 -3.12 -7.77 -4.17
CA ALA A 170 -3.93 -8.20 -5.31
C ALA A 170 -4.69 -7.05 -6.01
N PRO A 171 -5.22 -7.27 -7.23
CA PRO A 171 -4.89 -8.37 -8.14
C PRO A 171 -3.44 -8.28 -8.64
N MET A 172 -2.82 -9.43 -8.92
CA MET A 172 -1.46 -9.50 -9.51
C MET A 172 -1.49 -9.10 -10.98
#